data_AF-A0A0C2ZSF2-F1
#
_entry.id   AF-A0A0C2ZSF2-F1
#
_cell.length_a   1.000
_cell.length_b   1.000
_cell.length_c   1.000
_cell.angle_alpha   90.00
_cell.angle_beta   90.00
_cell.angle_gamma   90.00
#
_symmetry.space_group_name_H-M   'P 1'
#
loop_
_entity.id
_entity.type
_entity.pdbx_description
1 polymer ?
#
loop_
_entity_poly.entity_id
_entity_poly.type
_entity_poly.pdbx_seq_one_letter_code
_entity_poly.pdbx_strand_id
1 'polypeptide(L)'
;MKSNISKKLFGFALAIVVFVNIMMLGQVYINSHSNPTSLITLTQRELPIYTYHQKDISTQYTSIRFNSENHYHSILWLDEDNLTKLGFNMNQIKKEWTGKIGRFFDTKEVFVALECDGKSYQKYLESKKQEYDKRVQEYNSSIHGNYRSYIRYAKETLEYVKTKESRLFAIDASRDFQSLRQKYPMENVMIAKALIKVTISKSPNRVQGHISKLLVPAIHLSKEHLKQIKFLEDRSVKYTIKLALGNLFMPYIVDIN
;
A
#
# COMPACT_ATOMS: atom_id res chain seq x y z
N MET A 1 -0.64 -54.16 20.31
CA MET A 1 -1.48 -53.32 19.42
C MET A 1 -1.18 -51.81 19.45
N LYS A 2 -0.84 -51.16 20.58
CA LYS A 2 -0.56 -49.72 20.65
C LYS A 2 0.61 -49.22 19.75
N SER A 3 1.65 -50.03 19.53
CA SER A 3 2.87 -49.66 18.77
C SER A 3 2.64 -49.44 17.26
N ASN A 4 1.68 -50.12 16.64
CA ASN A 4 1.42 -49.95 15.20
C ASN A 4 0.56 -48.73 14.89
N ILE A 5 -0.24 -48.26 15.86
CA ILE A 5 -1.08 -47.07 15.71
C ILE A 5 -0.20 -45.81 15.78
N SER A 6 0.79 -45.77 16.67
CA SER A 6 1.71 -44.62 16.76
C SER A 6 2.60 -44.46 15.53
N LYS A 7 3.09 -45.56 14.94
CA LYS A 7 3.88 -45.53 13.69
C LYS A 7 3.05 -45.03 12.49
N LYS A 8 1.78 -45.46 12.39
CA LYS A 8 0.85 -44.99 11.34
C LYS A 8 0.52 -43.51 11.51
N LEU A 9 0.26 -43.06 12.74
CA LEU A 9 0.00 -41.65 13.04
C LEU A 9 1.24 -40.77 12.74
N PHE A 10 2.44 -41.25 13.07
CA PHE A 10 3.68 -40.55 12.74
C PHE A 10 3.89 -40.45 11.23
N GLY A 11 3.71 -41.55 10.49
CA GLY A 11 3.79 -41.54 9.03
C GLY A 11 2.78 -40.58 8.39
N PHE A 12 1.55 -40.55 8.92
CA PHE A 12 0.52 -39.62 8.45
C PHE A 12 0.87 -38.15 8.76
N ALA A 13 1.37 -37.86 9.95
CA ALA A 13 1.83 -36.53 10.32
C ALA A 13 2.98 -36.05 9.42
N LEU A 14 3.98 -36.92 9.17
CA LEU A 14 5.09 -36.62 8.27
C LEU A 14 4.60 -36.38 6.84
N ALA A 15 3.67 -37.21 6.35
CA ALA A 15 3.08 -37.05 5.02
C ALA A 15 2.35 -35.71 4.87
N ILE A 16 1.59 -35.28 5.90
CA ILE A 16 0.94 -33.96 5.91
C ILE A 16 1.99 -32.84 5.82
N VAL A 17 3.05 -32.91 6.64
CA VAL A 17 4.11 -31.88 6.62
C VAL A 17 4.77 -31.80 5.25
N VAL A 18 5.13 -32.94 4.66
CA VAL A 18 5.74 -32.97 3.31
C VAL A 18 4.77 -32.41 2.27
N PHE A 19 3.50 -32.82 2.30
CA PHE A 19 2.48 -32.36 1.36
C PHE A 19 2.28 -30.84 1.44
N VAL A 20 2.15 -30.28 2.64
CA VAL A 20 2.00 -28.84 2.84
C VAL A 20 3.22 -28.07 2.30
N ASN A 21 4.44 -28.55 2.56
CA ASN A 21 5.64 -27.92 2.04
C ASN A 21 5.71 -27.95 0.51
N ILE A 22 5.33 -29.08 -0.11
CA ILE A 22 5.25 -29.18 -1.58
C ILE A 22 4.24 -28.18 -2.13
N MET A 23 3.05 -28.06 -1.52
CA MET A 23 2.04 -27.09 -1.97
C MET A 23 2.53 -25.65 -1.84
N MET A 24 3.18 -25.29 -0.72
CA MET A 24 3.71 -23.94 -0.50
C MET A 24 4.82 -23.59 -1.50
N LEU A 25 5.77 -24.50 -1.74
CA LEU A 25 6.84 -24.29 -2.72
C LEU A 25 6.29 -24.24 -4.16
N GLY A 26 5.29 -25.07 -4.46
CA GLY A 26 4.61 -25.06 -5.76
C GLY A 26 3.95 -23.71 -6.05
N GLN A 27 3.30 -23.09 -5.06
CA GLN A 27 2.73 -21.74 -5.23
C GLN A 27 3.80 -20.69 -5.51
N VAL A 28 4.93 -20.73 -4.80
CA VAL A 28 6.06 -19.81 -5.04
C VAL A 28 6.60 -19.99 -6.45
N TYR A 29 6.81 -21.24 -6.88
CA TYR A 29 7.28 -21.56 -8.22
C TYR A 29 6.34 -21.04 -9.31
N ILE A 30 5.04 -21.33 -9.19
CA ILE A 30 4.01 -20.86 -10.13
C ILE A 30 3.94 -19.33 -10.16
N ASN A 31 4.05 -18.68 -8.99
CA ASN A 31 3.97 -17.23 -8.89
C ASN A 31 5.18 -16.52 -9.53
N SER A 32 6.39 -17.06 -9.39
CA SER A 32 7.62 -16.42 -9.87
C SER A 32 8.03 -16.78 -11.30
N HIS A 33 7.61 -17.96 -11.80
CA HIS A 33 8.02 -18.44 -13.14
C HIS A 33 7.08 -17.99 -14.27
N SER A 34 5.92 -17.44 -13.94
CA SER A 34 5.04 -16.81 -14.91
C SER A 34 5.44 -15.35 -15.18
N ASN A 35 5.04 -14.81 -16.33
CA ASN A 35 5.12 -13.37 -16.59
C ASN A 35 4.45 -12.61 -15.44
N PRO A 36 5.13 -11.64 -14.80
CA PRO A 36 4.56 -10.92 -13.68
C PRO A 36 3.36 -10.09 -14.13
N THR A 37 2.34 -10.03 -13.27
CA THR A 37 1.15 -9.18 -13.47
C THR A 37 1.49 -7.70 -13.35
N SER A 38 2.54 -7.36 -12.61
CA SER A 38 3.07 -6.01 -12.45
C SER A 38 4.55 -6.07 -12.10
N LEU A 39 5.32 -5.12 -12.61
CA LEU A 39 6.75 -4.97 -12.33
C LEU A 39 6.99 -3.50 -12.01
N ILE A 40 7.43 -3.19 -10.80
CA ILE A 40 7.52 -1.82 -10.32
C ILE A 40 8.79 -1.60 -9.50
N THR A 41 9.38 -0.42 -9.65
CA THR A 41 10.59 -0.02 -8.92
C THR A 41 10.18 0.85 -7.74
N LEU A 42 10.46 0.38 -6.52
CA LEU A 42 10.10 1.02 -5.26
C LEU A 42 11.33 1.38 -4.45
N THR A 43 11.21 2.36 -3.57
CA THR A 43 12.29 2.84 -2.69
C THR A 43 11.92 2.65 -1.23
N GLN A 44 12.79 3.09 -0.32
CA GLN A 44 12.49 3.15 1.12
C GLN A 44 11.24 3.97 1.47
N ARG A 45 10.80 4.87 0.58
CA ARG A 45 9.57 5.66 0.75
C ARG A 45 8.33 4.79 0.69
N GLU A 46 8.36 3.76 -0.16
CA GLU A 46 7.26 2.83 -0.39
C GLU A 46 7.45 1.48 0.35
N LEU A 47 8.67 1.14 0.76
CA LEU A 47 8.99 -0.13 1.41
C LEU A 47 9.73 0.03 2.74
N PRO A 48 9.31 0.91 3.66
CA PRO A 48 10.11 1.26 4.84
C PRO A 48 10.59 0.03 5.62
N ILE A 49 11.90 -0.05 5.84
CA ILE A 49 12.52 -1.08 6.66
C ILE A 49 12.71 -0.49 8.05
N TYR A 50 11.96 -1.01 9.03
CA TYR A 50 12.06 -0.58 10.42
C TYR A 50 13.12 -1.42 11.16
N THR A 51 14.28 -0.85 11.41
CA THR A 51 15.38 -1.51 12.15
C THR A 51 15.28 -1.37 13.67
N TYR A 52 14.06 -1.15 14.20
CA TYR A 52 13.89 -0.52 15.51
C TYR A 52 14.46 -1.33 16.68
N HIS A 53 14.51 -2.66 16.60
CA HIS A 53 15.15 -3.50 17.61
C HIS A 53 15.53 -4.85 17.01
N GLN A 54 16.79 -5.08 16.63
CA GLN A 54 17.32 -6.45 16.58
C GLN A 54 18.84 -6.47 16.41
N LYS A 55 19.51 -7.09 17.39
CA LYS A 55 20.90 -7.56 17.31
C LYS A 55 21.08 -8.70 16.29
N ASP A 56 19.98 -9.15 15.66
CA ASP A 56 19.97 -10.21 14.64
C ASP A 56 19.34 -9.70 13.33
N ILE A 57 20.17 -9.31 12.38
CA ILE A 57 19.79 -8.84 11.02
C ILE A 57 19.40 -10.04 10.13
N SER A 58 19.02 -11.18 10.71
CA SER A 58 18.93 -12.45 9.96
C SER A 58 17.68 -12.55 9.09
N THR A 59 16.59 -11.89 9.48
CA THR A 59 15.33 -11.85 8.72
C THR A 59 14.62 -10.52 8.96
N GLN A 60 14.27 -9.81 7.89
CA GLN A 60 13.43 -8.61 7.97
C GLN A 60 12.24 -8.71 7.03
N TYR A 61 11.17 -8.03 7.39
CA TYR A 61 9.95 -7.95 6.58
C TYR A 61 9.64 -6.48 6.30
N THR A 62 9.23 -6.19 5.08
CA THR A 62 8.70 -4.88 4.70
C THR A 62 7.32 -5.02 4.06
N SER A 63 6.54 -3.95 4.09
CA SER A 63 5.20 -3.90 3.52
C SER A 63 5.05 -2.65 2.66
N ILE A 64 4.25 -2.77 1.60
CA ILE A 64 4.03 -1.67 0.68
C ILE A 64 3.26 -0.55 1.38
N ARG A 65 3.90 0.61 1.47
CA ARG A 65 3.31 1.87 1.86
C ARG A 65 2.94 2.65 0.60
N PHE A 66 1.67 2.97 0.50
CA PHE A 66 1.14 3.83 -0.55
C PHE A 66 0.48 5.05 0.10
N ASN A 67 0.43 6.13 -0.65
CA ASN A 67 -0.31 7.32 -0.29
C ASN A 67 -1.77 7.14 -0.74
N SER A 68 -2.64 6.91 0.24
CA SER A 68 -4.08 7.08 0.07
C SER A 68 -4.49 8.46 0.61
N GLU A 69 -3.83 9.51 0.12
CA GLU A 69 -4.03 10.91 0.52
C GLU A 69 -4.34 11.11 2.03
N ASN A 70 -3.39 10.81 2.93
CA ASN A 70 -3.52 11.10 4.38
C ASN A 70 -4.76 10.50 5.12
N HIS A 71 -4.63 10.34 6.43
CA HIS A 71 -5.74 9.94 7.32
C HIS A 71 -6.96 10.91 7.34
N TYR A 72 -6.93 11.97 6.54
CA TYR A 72 -7.93 13.04 6.48
C TYR A 72 -8.34 13.48 5.06
N HIS A 73 -7.64 13.05 3.99
CA HIS A 73 -8.04 13.34 2.60
C HIS A 73 -8.44 12.05 1.89
N SER A 74 -9.69 11.71 2.13
CA SER A 74 -10.43 10.73 1.38
C SER A 74 -10.12 10.70 -0.13
N ILE A 75 -9.84 9.51 -0.68
CA ILE A 75 -9.54 9.29 -2.10
C ILE A 75 -10.67 9.87 -2.95
N LEU A 76 -10.41 10.98 -3.66
CA LEU A 76 -11.46 11.78 -4.30
C LEU A 76 -12.28 11.00 -5.33
N TRP A 77 -11.65 10.07 -6.05
CA TRP A 77 -12.32 9.25 -7.06
C TRP A 77 -13.15 8.11 -6.46
N LEU A 78 -12.96 7.74 -5.19
CA LEU A 78 -13.68 6.64 -4.56
C LEU A 78 -14.98 7.13 -3.90
N ASP A 79 -15.82 7.75 -4.71
CA ASP A 79 -17.14 8.28 -4.35
C ASP A 79 -18.25 7.22 -4.37
N GLU A 80 -19.49 7.65 -4.16
CA GLU A 80 -20.66 6.76 -4.11
C GLU A 80 -20.89 5.97 -5.40
N ASP A 81 -20.68 6.58 -6.57
CA ASP A 81 -20.87 5.93 -7.86
C ASP A 81 -19.82 4.84 -8.06
N ASN A 82 -18.56 5.13 -7.74
CA ASN A 82 -17.50 4.13 -7.82
C ASN A 82 -17.70 3.02 -6.79
N LEU A 83 -18.11 3.32 -5.57
CA LEU A 83 -18.48 2.30 -4.58
C LEU A 83 -19.63 1.41 -5.08
N THR A 84 -20.64 1.98 -5.73
CA THR A 84 -21.74 1.18 -6.31
C THR A 84 -21.21 0.23 -7.40
N LYS A 85 -20.30 0.70 -8.28
CA LYS A 85 -19.62 -0.15 -9.28
C LYS A 85 -18.77 -1.26 -8.66
N LEU A 86 -18.15 -1.00 -7.50
CA LEU A 86 -17.44 -2.00 -6.71
C LEU A 86 -18.38 -2.96 -5.97
N GLY A 87 -19.70 -2.78 -6.12
CA GLY A 87 -20.74 -3.70 -5.64
C GLY A 87 -21.24 -3.38 -4.23
N PHE A 88 -21.00 -2.18 -3.70
CA PHE A 88 -21.60 -1.73 -2.44
C PHE A 88 -23.06 -1.34 -2.65
N ASN A 89 -23.93 -1.79 -1.73
CA ASN A 89 -25.33 -1.38 -1.73
C ASN A 89 -25.47 -0.07 -0.95
N MET A 90 -25.39 1.05 -1.65
CA MET A 90 -25.38 2.36 -1.03
C MET A 90 -26.71 2.73 -0.35
N ASN A 91 -27.83 2.24 -0.87
CA ASN A 91 -29.15 2.43 -0.28
C ASN A 91 -29.24 1.75 1.10
N GLN A 92 -28.75 0.52 1.20
CA GLN A 92 -28.69 -0.20 2.47
C GLN A 92 -27.76 0.49 3.47
N ILE A 93 -26.54 0.85 3.02
CA ILE A 93 -25.53 1.53 3.85
C ILE A 93 -26.07 2.85 4.42
N LYS A 94 -26.74 3.66 3.60
CA LYS A 94 -27.37 4.92 4.05
C LYS A 94 -28.53 4.68 5.00
N LYS A 95 -29.35 3.64 4.78
CA LYS A 95 -30.47 3.28 5.67
C LYS A 95 -29.97 2.81 7.05
N GLU A 96 -28.87 2.07 7.08
CA GLU A 96 -28.26 1.57 8.32
C GLU A 96 -27.40 2.63 9.03
N TRP A 97 -27.12 3.76 8.40
CA TRP A 97 -26.35 4.83 9.01
C TRP A 97 -27.12 5.51 10.14
N THR A 98 -26.61 5.36 11.36
CA THR A 98 -27.23 5.93 12.57
C THR A 98 -26.58 7.25 13.00
N GLY A 99 -25.78 7.90 12.13
CA GLY A 99 -25.03 9.11 12.49
C GLY A 99 -23.87 8.89 13.47
N LYS A 100 -23.54 7.64 13.85
CA LYS A 100 -22.44 7.33 14.78
C LYS A 100 -21.15 7.06 14.00
N ILE A 101 -20.12 7.88 14.26
CA ILE A 101 -18.77 7.65 13.73
C ILE A 101 -18.27 6.27 14.20
N GLY A 102 -17.65 5.51 13.29
CA GLY A 102 -17.03 4.22 13.60
C GLY A 102 -17.90 2.99 13.32
N ARG A 103 -19.10 3.14 12.72
CA ARG A 103 -19.81 1.97 12.18
C ARG A 103 -19.09 1.49 10.92
N PHE A 104 -18.55 0.28 10.98
CA PHE A 104 -17.96 -0.39 9.82
C PHE A 104 -19.08 -1.04 9.01
N PHE A 105 -19.27 -0.57 7.78
CA PHE A 105 -20.06 -1.30 6.79
C PHE A 105 -19.22 -2.45 6.22
N ASP A 106 -19.87 -3.37 5.51
CA ASP A 106 -19.20 -4.49 4.85
C ASP A 106 -17.96 -4.03 4.09
N THR A 107 -16.95 -4.89 4.09
CA THR A 107 -15.69 -4.66 3.37
C THR A 107 -15.71 -5.49 2.09
N LYS A 108 -15.20 -4.95 0.98
CA LYS A 108 -15.10 -5.70 -0.29
C LYS A 108 -13.67 -5.85 -0.73
N GLU A 109 -13.30 -7.07 -1.12
CA GLU A 109 -12.08 -7.36 -1.85
C GLU A 109 -12.24 -6.91 -3.32
N VAL A 110 -11.32 -6.07 -3.78
CA VAL A 110 -11.26 -5.56 -5.15
C VAL A 110 -9.80 -5.47 -5.59
N PHE A 111 -9.57 -5.23 -6.88
CA PHE A 111 -8.27 -4.83 -7.40
C PHE A 111 -8.15 -3.31 -7.39
N VAL A 112 -6.97 -2.80 -7.03
CA VAL A 112 -6.63 -1.38 -7.00
C VAL A 112 -5.40 -1.16 -7.87
N ALA A 113 -5.48 -0.17 -8.75
CA ALA A 113 -4.34 0.32 -9.53
C ALA A 113 -3.56 1.36 -8.71
N LEU A 114 -2.26 1.11 -8.54
CA LEU A 114 -1.33 1.91 -7.75
C LEU A 114 -0.23 2.46 -8.68
N GLU A 115 -0.24 3.77 -8.91
CA GLU A 115 0.73 4.49 -9.75
C GLU A 115 1.92 4.95 -8.91
N CYS A 116 3.13 4.54 -9.27
CA CYS A 116 4.37 5.01 -8.67
C CYS A 116 4.98 6.14 -9.49
N ASP A 117 5.33 7.24 -8.82
CA ASP A 117 6.05 8.38 -9.39
C ASP A 117 5.42 8.96 -10.67
N GLY A 118 4.10 8.82 -10.79
CA GLY A 118 3.35 9.24 -11.96
C GLY A 118 2.59 10.54 -11.74
N LYS A 119 1.55 10.76 -12.55
CA LYS A 119 0.82 12.04 -12.61
C LYS A 119 0.18 12.41 -11.27
N SER A 120 -0.27 11.41 -10.50
CA SER A 120 -0.92 11.64 -9.21
C SER A 120 0.07 12.20 -8.18
N TYR A 121 1.27 11.65 -8.12
CA TYR A 121 2.34 12.18 -7.26
C TYR A 121 2.76 13.59 -7.70
N GLN A 122 2.94 13.83 -9.00
CA GLN A 122 3.32 15.16 -9.50
C GLN A 122 2.26 16.23 -9.18
N LYS A 123 0.97 15.90 -9.30
CA LYS A 123 -0.13 16.78 -8.90
C LYS A 123 -0.11 17.08 -7.40
N TYR A 124 0.13 16.06 -6.57
CA TYR A 124 0.23 16.23 -5.12
C TYR A 124 1.44 17.09 -4.72
N LEU A 125 2.60 16.87 -5.35
CA LEU A 125 3.79 17.67 -5.13
C LEU A 125 3.55 19.15 -5.50
N GLU A 126 2.94 19.39 -6.65
CA GLU A 126 2.62 20.74 -7.11
C GLU A 126 1.59 21.42 -6.18
N SER A 127 0.57 20.70 -5.70
CA SER A 127 -0.39 21.28 -4.75
C SER A 127 0.28 21.70 -3.44
N LYS A 128 1.27 20.94 -2.96
CA LYS A 128 2.05 21.30 -1.77
C LYS A 128 3.01 22.45 -2.00
N LYS A 129 3.56 22.57 -3.21
CA LYS A 129 4.34 23.74 -3.61
C LYS A 129 3.48 25.01 -3.64
N GLN A 130 2.31 24.94 -4.27
CA GLN A 130 1.35 26.05 -4.30
C GLN A 130 0.87 26.46 -2.90
N GLU A 131 0.63 25.48 -2.00
CA GLU A 131 0.30 25.77 -0.61
C GLU A 131 1.43 26.54 0.10
N TYR A 132 2.69 26.15 -0.10
CA TYR A 132 3.85 26.87 0.44
C TYR A 132 3.96 28.30 -0.12
N ASP A 133 3.89 28.45 -1.45
CA ASP A 133 4.02 29.75 -2.12
C ASP A 133 2.91 30.71 -1.68
N LYS A 134 1.66 30.22 -1.57
CA LYS A 134 0.54 31.00 -1.05
C LYS A 134 0.79 31.52 0.38
N ARG A 135 1.31 30.67 1.27
CA ARG A 135 1.59 31.07 2.66
C ARG A 135 2.72 32.11 2.75
N VAL A 136 3.70 32.04 1.84
CA VAL A 136 4.76 33.05 1.72
C VAL A 136 4.19 34.39 1.25
N GLN A 137 3.29 34.38 0.25
CA GLN A 137 2.64 35.60 -0.24
C GLN A 137 1.75 36.26 0.82
N GLU A 138 0.96 35.47 1.53
CA GLU A 138 0.11 35.93 2.64
C GLU A 138 0.96 36.61 3.72
N TYR A 139 2.10 36.02 4.10
CA TYR A 139 3.02 36.62 5.07
C TYR A 139 3.56 37.97 4.62
N ASN A 140 4.02 38.09 3.37
CA ASN A 140 4.56 39.33 2.83
C ASN A 140 3.51 40.46 2.73
N SER A 141 2.22 40.10 2.72
CA SER A 141 1.10 41.04 2.60
C SER A 141 0.43 41.38 3.94
N SER A 142 0.85 40.76 5.05
CA SER A 142 0.18 40.87 6.36
C SER A 142 0.98 41.75 7.34
N ILE A 143 0.32 42.72 7.99
CA ILE A 143 0.98 43.59 8.99
C ILE A 143 1.11 42.92 10.37
N HIS A 144 0.23 42.00 10.79
CA HIS A 144 0.33 41.31 12.09
C HIS A 144 -0.18 39.86 12.04
N GLY A 145 0.56 38.91 12.64
CA GLY A 145 0.14 37.53 12.89
C GLY A 145 1.28 36.50 12.98
N ASN A 146 1.02 35.33 13.58
CA ASN A 146 1.99 34.25 13.81
C ASN A 146 2.29 33.41 12.54
N TYR A 147 2.44 34.05 11.39
CA TYR A 147 2.55 33.45 10.05
C TYR A 147 3.83 32.62 9.82
N ARG A 148 4.88 32.89 10.60
CA ARG A 148 6.17 32.19 10.49
C ARG A 148 6.04 30.69 10.75
N SER A 149 5.17 30.28 11.67
CA SER A 149 4.92 28.87 11.97
C SER A 149 4.21 28.15 10.83
N TYR A 150 3.23 28.80 10.18
CA TYR A 150 2.51 28.25 9.03
C TYR A 150 3.40 28.09 7.80
N ILE A 151 4.29 29.06 7.53
CA ILE A 151 5.28 28.94 6.45
C ILE A 151 6.25 27.80 6.75
N ARG A 152 6.77 27.73 7.98
CA ARG A 152 7.67 26.65 8.40
C ARG A 152 7.01 25.28 8.20
N TYR A 153 5.77 25.11 8.65
CA TYR A 153 5.01 23.88 8.49
C TYR A 153 4.79 23.52 7.01
N ALA A 154 4.42 24.49 6.17
CA ALA A 154 4.24 24.27 4.74
C ALA A 154 5.56 23.87 4.05
N LYS A 155 6.68 24.49 4.43
CA LYS A 155 8.02 24.13 3.94
C LYS A 155 8.41 22.71 4.36
N GLU A 156 8.24 22.38 5.63
CA GLU A 156 8.55 21.05 6.17
C GLU A 156 7.69 19.97 5.50
N THR A 157 6.42 20.27 5.23
CA THR A 157 5.51 19.38 4.49
C THR A 157 5.99 19.17 3.06
N LEU A 158 6.35 20.24 2.33
CA LEU A 158 6.87 20.12 0.97
C LEU A 158 8.16 19.29 0.92
N GLU A 159 9.09 19.53 1.84
CA GLU A 159 10.33 18.74 1.94
C GLU A 159 10.07 17.28 2.33
N TYR A 160 9.09 17.03 3.21
CA TYR A 160 8.64 15.67 3.52
C TYR A 160 8.09 14.95 2.29
N VAL A 161 7.25 15.63 1.49
CA VAL A 161 6.69 15.04 0.25
C VAL A 161 7.78 14.74 -0.77
N LYS A 162 8.80 15.59 -0.89
CA LYS A 162 9.93 15.37 -1.81
C LYS A 162 10.81 14.19 -1.40
N THR A 163 11.00 13.96 -0.10
CA THR A 163 12.07 13.08 0.40
C THR A 163 11.59 11.81 1.08
N LYS A 164 10.39 11.81 1.70
CA LYS A 164 9.94 10.75 2.62
C LYS A 164 8.57 10.18 2.30
N GLU A 165 7.62 10.99 1.83
CA GLU A 165 6.26 10.53 1.53
C GLU A 165 6.28 9.47 0.41
N SER A 166 5.40 8.47 0.46
CA SER A 166 5.29 7.49 -0.64
C SER A 166 4.91 8.17 -1.96
N ARG A 167 5.54 7.77 -3.07
CA ARG A 167 5.16 8.17 -4.44
C ARG A 167 4.13 7.25 -5.07
N LEU A 168 3.68 6.23 -4.33
CA LEU A 168 2.73 5.23 -4.81
C LEU A 168 1.31 5.70 -4.47
N PHE A 169 0.49 6.01 -5.46
CA PHE A 169 -0.86 6.55 -5.28
C PHE A 169 -1.92 5.58 -5.83
N ALA A 170 -3.03 5.42 -5.11
CA ALA A 170 -4.18 4.70 -5.64
C ALA A 170 -4.95 5.58 -6.64
N ILE A 171 -5.05 5.11 -7.88
CA ILE A 171 -5.63 5.88 -8.98
C ILE A 171 -6.97 5.34 -9.49
N ASP A 172 -7.27 4.07 -9.23
CA ASP A 172 -8.52 3.43 -9.64
C ASP A 172 -8.74 2.10 -8.90
N ALA A 173 -9.96 1.56 -8.95
CA ALA A 173 -10.28 0.23 -8.49
C ALA A 173 -11.35 -0.45 -9.36
N SER A 174 -11.27 -1.77 -9.45
CA SER A 174 -12.23 -2.61 -10.15
C SER A 174 -12.36 -3.96 -9.47
N ARG A 175 -13.50 -4.63 -9.68
CA ARG A 175 -13.67 -6.03 -9.32
C ARG A 175 -12.99 -6.97 -10.30
N ASP A 176 -12.65 -6.48 -11.50
CA ASP A 176 -11.95 -7.22 -12.53
C ASP A 176 -10.52 -6.71 -12.70
N PHE A 177 -9.57 -7.63 -12.57
CA PHE A 177 -8.16 -7.34 -12.82
C PHE A 177 -7.90 -6.98 -14.28
N GLN A 178 -8.53 -7.68 -15.22
CA GLN A 178 -8.24 -7.50 -16.66
C GLN A 178 -8.69 -6.13 -17.13
N SER A 179 -9.85 -5.64 -16.67
CA SER A 179 -10.30 -4.27 -16.96
C SER A 179 -9.29 -3.22 -16.50
N LEU A 180 -8.71 -3.37 -15.30
CA LEU A 180 -7.68 -2.43 -14.83
C LEU A 180 -6.39 -2.55 -15.62
N ARG A 181 -5.95 -3.78 -15.95
CA ARG A 181 -4.70 -3.96 -16.69
C ARG A 181 -4.80 -3.41 -18.11
N GLN A 182 -5.95 -3.56 -18.77
CA GLN A 182 -6.21 -2.95 -20.07
C GLN A 182 -6.23 -1.42 -19.99
N LYS A 183 -6.84 -0.86 -18.94
CA LYS A 183 -6.91 0.60 -18.73
C LYS A 183 -5.55 1.21 -18.36
N TYR A 184 -4.72 0.46 -17.63
CA TYR A 184 -3.41 0.91 -17.13
C TYR A 184 -2.30 -0.05 -17.57
N PRO A 185 -1.90 -0.01 -18.85
CA PRO A 185 -0.83 -0.88 -19.38
C PRO A 185 0.58 -0.42 -19.01
N MET A 186 0.72 0.70 -18.27
CA MET A 186 1.99 1.31 -17.92
C MET A 186 2.80 0.45 -16.93
N GLU A 187 4.13 0.55 -17.00
CA GLU A 187 5.05 -0.18 -16.10
C GLU A 187 5.11 0.42 -14.69
N ASN A 188 4.85 1.73 -14.56
CA ASN A 188 4.81 2.39 -13.26
C ASN A 188 3.49 2.17 -12.50
N VAL A 189 2.57 1.34 -13.01
CA VAL A 189 1.32 0.99 -12.33
C VAL A 189 1.33 -0.48 -11.91
N MET A 190 1.18 -0.70 -10.61
CA MET A 190 0.98 -2.01 -10.01
C MET A 190 -0.50 -2.23 -9.70
N ILE A 191 -1.05 -3.39 -10.05
CA ILE A 191 -2.41 -3.75 -9.67
C ILE A 191 -2.36 -4.79 -8.55
N ALA A 192 -2.95 -4.46 -7.41
CA ALA A 192 -2.95 -5.32 -6.24
C ALA A 192 -4.36 -5.52 -5.69
N LYS A 193 -4.60 -6.65 -5.03
CA LYS A 193 -5.82 -6.86 -4.27
C LYS A 193 -5.85 -5.95 -3.04
N ALA A 194 -7.02 -5.45 -2.69
CA ALA A 194 -7.22 -4.59 -1.54
C ALA A 194 -8.62 -4.74 -0.95
N LEU A 195 -8.77 -4.32 0.30
CA LEU A 195 -10.03 -4.25 1.02
C LEU A 195 -10.53 -2.79 1.02
N ILE A 196 -11.65 -2.55 0.36
CA ILE A 196 -12.34 -1.25 0.40
C ILE A 196 -13.40 -1.27 1.51
N LYS A 197 -13.49 -0.16 2.23
CA LYS A 197 -14.53 0.11 3.22
C LYS A 197 -15.21 1.43 2.89
N VAL A 198 -16.47 1.56 3.31
CA VAL A 198 -17.25 2.80 3.19
C VAL A 198 -17.20 3.57 4.50
N THR A 199 -17.05 4.88 4.38
CA THR A 199 -17.16 5.85 5.48
C THR A 199 -18.20 6.90 5.10
N ILE A 200 -19.00 7.31 6.09
CA ILE A 200 -19.97 8.40 5.93
C ILE A 200 -19.57 9.49 6.92
N SER A 201 -19.29 10.70 6.41
CA SER A 201 -19.04 11.86 7.27
C SER A 201 -20.35 12.40 7.84
N LYS A 202 -20.30 13.00 9.03
CA LYS A 202 -21.48 13.57 9.70
C LYS A 202 -22.02 14.85 9.05
N SER A 203 -21.15 15.67 8.45
CA SER A 203 -21.55 16.96 7.87
C SER A 203 -20.50 17.46 6.86
N PRO A 204 -20.85 17.62 5.57
CA PRO A 204 -22.06 17.08 4.94
C PRO A 204 -22.09 15.54 5.02
N ASN A 205 -23.24 14.90 4.81
CA ASN A 205 -23.37 13.44 4.68
C ASN A 205 -22.69 12.97 3.38
N ARG A 206 -21.36 12.98 3.35
CA ARG A 206 -20.56 12.53 2.23
C ARG A 206 -20.22 11.06 2.43
N VAL A 207 -20.63 10.24 1.48
CA VAL A 207 -20.18 8.87 1.34
C VAL A 207 -18.81 8.89 0.68
N GLN A 208 -17.87 8.13 1.23
CA GLN A 208 -16.60 7.91 0.58
C GLN A 208 -16.00 6.57 0.92
N GLY A 209 -15.32 5.97 -0.05
CA GLY A 209 -14.55 4.77 0.21
C GLY A 209 -13.15 5.10 0.70
N HIS A 210 -12.58 4.16 1.42
CA HIS A 210 -11.16 4.14 1.75
C HIS A 210 -10.58 2.75 1.52
N ILE A 211 -9.33 2.72 1.08
CA ILE A 211 -8.55 1.48 1.03
C ILE A 211 -8.11 1.17 2.45
N SER A 212 -8.75 0.19 3.08
CA SER A 212 -8.47 -0.20 4.45
C SER A 212 -7.19 -1.02 4.59
N LYS A 213 -6.88 -1.83 3.57
CA LYS A 213 -5.71 -2.71 3.55
C LYS A 213 -5.39 -3.15 2.13
N LEU A 214 -4.11 -3.16 1.75
CA LEU A 214 -3.63 -3.93 0.60
C LEU A 214 -3.49 -5.40 1.02
N LEU A 215 -4.04 -6.31 0.22
CA LEU A 215 -3.91 -7.76 0.40
C LEU A 215 -2.63 -8.28 -0.26
N VAL A 216 -1.54 -7.53 -0.11
CA VAL A 216 -0.20 -7.91 -0.52
C VAL A 216 0.54 -8.43 0.71
N PRO A 217 1.00 -9.69 0.73
CA PRO A 217 1.80 -10.22 1.82
C PRO A 217 3.04 -9.38 2.13
N ALA A 218 3.52 -9.45 3.36
CA ALA A 218 4.80 -8.85 3.72
C ALA A 218 5.93 -9.48 2.89
N ILE A 219 6.87 -8.65 2.46
CA ILE A 219 7.99 -9.02 1.61
C ILE A 219 9.15 -9.40 2.52
N HIS A 220 9.64 -10.63 2.39
CA HIS A 220 10.79 -11.11 3.14
C HIS A 220 12.10 -10.63 2.52
N LEU A 221 12.96 -10.05 3.34
CA LEU A 221 14.32 -9.65 3.00
C LEU A 221 15.30 -10.68 3.56
N SER A 222 15.96 -11.41 2.66
CA SER A 222 17.01 -12.36 3.00
C SER A 222 18.27 -11.63 3.50
N LYS A 223 19.17 -12.35 4.16
CA LYS A 223 20.48 -11.82 4.55
C LYS A 223 21.25 -11.22 3.36
N GLU A 224 21.16 -11.85 2.19
CA GLU A 224 21.83 -11.35 0.98
C GLU A 224 21.24 -10.04 0.48
N HIS A 225 19.91 -9.86 0.57
CA HIS A 225 19.29 -8.56 0.29
C HIS A 225 19.77 -7.51 1.30
N LEU A 226 19.81 -7.84 2.58
CA LEU A 226 20.18 -6.91 3.65
C LEU A 226 21.65 -6.46 3.57
N LYS A 227 22.56 -7.28 3.01
CA LYS A 227 23.95 -6.88 2.74
C LYS A 227 24.08 -5.81 1.66
N GLN A 228 23.17 -5.80 0.69
CA GLN A 228 23.18 -4.83 -0.42
C GLN A 228 22.61 -3.48 0.00
N ILE A 229 21.80 -3.47 1.06
CA ILE A 229 21.22 -2.27 1.63
C ILE A 229 22.26 -1.50 2.44
N LYS A 230 22.60 -0.30 2.00
CA LYS A 230 23.51 0.60 2.73
C LYS A 230 22.74 1.37 3.80
N PHE A 231 23.08 1.11 5.06
CA PHE A 231 22.65 1.92 6.19
C PHE A 231 23.52 3.19 6.26
N LEU A 232 22.89 4.35 6.21
CA LEU A 232 23.57 5.65 6.35
C LEU A 232 23.74 5.98 7.85
N GLU A 233 24.70 6.85 8.15
CA GLU A 233 25.08 7.24 9.53
C GLU A 233 23.91 7.84 10.33
N ASP A 234 22.95 8.47 9.65
CA ASP A 234 21.73 9.03 10.24
C ASP A 234 20.61 8.00 10.45
N ARG A 235 20.92 6.69 10.29
CA ARG A 235 19.97 5.56 10.26
C ARG A 235 18.96 5.63 9.12
N SER A 236 19.12 6.55 8.17
CA SER A 236 18.37 6.49 6.92
C SER A 236 18.94 5.38 6.04
N VAL A 237 18.08 4.82 5.21
CA VAL A 237 18.44 3.72 4.34
C VAL A 237 18.07 4.14 2.93
N LYS A 238 19.02 4.08 2.00
CA LYS A 238 18.77 4.33 0.58
C LYS A 238 18.94 3.03 -0.15
N TYR A 239 17.86 2.58 -0.76
CA TYR A 239 17.86 1.44 -1.65
C TYR A 239 16.69 1.54 -2.61
N THR A 240 16.77 0.76 -3.66
CA THR A 240 15.76 0.59 -4.67
C THR A 240 15.51 -0.90 -4.84
N ILE A 241 14.24 -1.32 -4.71
CA ILE A 241 13.81 -2.70 -4.94
C ILE A 241 12.98 -2.72 -6.22
N LYS A 242 13.40 -3.57 -7.17
CA LYS A 242 12.55 -3.95 -8.29
C LYS A 242 11.65 -5.09 -7.82
N LEU A 243 10.36 -4.80 -7.67
CA LEU A 243 9.35 -5.69 -7.13
C LEU A 243 8.44 -6.20 -8.25
N ALA A 244 8.19 -7.50 -8.28
CA ALA A 244 7.21 -8.12 -9.15
C ALA A 244 6.02 -8.65 -8.34
N LEU A 245 4.81 -8.52 -8.90
CA LEU A 245 3.66 -9.31 -8.46
C LEU A 245 3.47 -10.46 -9.46
N GLY A 246 3.49 -11.68 -8.96
CA GLY A 246 3.25 -12.86 -9.80
C GLY A 246 1.77 -13.06 -10.13
N ASN A 247 1.45 -14.20 -10.75
CA ASN A 247 0.08 -14.56 -11.12
C ASN A 247 -0.85 -14.79 -9.91
N LEU A 248 -0.30 -15.07 -8.73
CA LEU A 248 -1.07 -15.18 -7.49
C LEU A 248 -1.15 -13.85 -6.74
N PHE A 249 -0.71 -12.75 -7.36
CA PHE A 249 -0.59 -11.41 -6.74
C PHE A 249 0.32 -11.41 -5.50
N MET A 250 1.19 -12.40 -5.37
CA MET A 250 2.18 -12.45 -4.30
C MET A 250 3.46 -11.73 -4.76
N PRO A 251 4.05 -10.89 -3.89
CA PRO A 251 5.24 -10.14 -4.23
C PRO A 251 6.49 -11.00 -4.18
N TYR A 252 7.42 -10.76 -5.10
CA TYR A 252 8.79 -11.26 -5.01
C TYR A 252 9.77 -10.21 -5.52
N ILE A 253 10.97 -10.23 -4.94
CA ILE A 253 12.05 -9.31 -5.27
C ILE A 253 12.73 -9.82 -6.54
N VAL A 254 12.82 -8.96 -7.54
CA VAL A 254 13.57 -9.22 -8.77
C VAL A 254 15.00 -8.75 -8.62
N ASP A 255 15.19 -7.57 -8.00
CA ASP A 255 16.50 -6.95 -7.82
C ASP A 255 16.49 -5.96 -6.65
N ILE A 256 17.66 -5.69 -6.06
CA ILE A 256 17.87 -4.71 -5.00
C ILE A 256 19.19 -3.96 -5.19
N ASN A 257 19.16 -2.63 -5.12
CA ASN A 257 20.32 -1.75 -5.29
C ASN A 257 20.38 -0.66 -4.22
#